data_AF-A0AA97NRS9-F1
#
_entry.id   AF-A0AA97NRS9-F1
#
_cell.length_a   1.000
_cell.length_b   1.000
_cell.length_c   1.000
_cell.angle_alpha   90.00
_cell.angle_beta   90.00
_cell.angle_gamma   90.00
#
_symmetry.space_group_name_H-M   'P 1'
#
loop_
_entity.id
_entity.type
_entity.pdbx_description
1 polymer ?
#
loop_
_entity_poly.entity_id
_entity_poly.type
_entity_poly.pdbx_seq_one_letter_code
_entity_poly.pdbx_strand_id
1 'polypeptide(L)'
;MVMEEGEQGLDLLKSMSLVGFGGAALPTSIGDDLVNKGVRLISRMGSAECGFLLCSARDDFDTDKEWQFLRCKVDDDMLAFEQRDGGLFELVVKPGWPLKEHANRSDGSFATADLFEQHPTIMNAWRYHSRADTQIALDNGKKFDPSPIEDAILAQVPTLLEGVLVFGAGRTYPGALLFSKEGLADSSSVIDTVWPVMDKVNNSSPSHARISREMLVLVPNTNGQPPLEKSSKGTIMRGKAEKQYLRYIEGAYTPAVTDEKKGVGVEDIPASVYQKFTQVAGRELDCDEDLYLQGVDSMACSQIRRLIEAEIMPVDKSKLPMNVIYDNGSINKLGKFLQELINSKQAPQFETLMPHVWMVRLEEVLRESDHSSKALLQFWKDRYARRPVNGVGYGGMQTKPSFRVTEAQRASRAISDIKPLDQEAILNMWGWIQTNKLGSGGA
;
A
#
# COMPACT_ATOMS: atom_id res chain seq x y z
N MET A 1 4.22 -34.27 12.89
CA MET A 1 3.92 -35.57 13.54
C MET A 1 4.07 -36.74 12.57
N VAL A 2 3.14 -37.08 11.67
CA VAL A 2 3.35 -38.26 10.77
C VAL A 2 4.46 -38.04 9.73
N MET A 3 4.64 -36.81 9.24
CA MET A 3 5.71 -36.47 8.28
C MET A 3 7.13 -36.48 8.88
N GLU A 4 7.26 -36.50 10.21
CA GLU A 4 8.58 -36.51 10.88
C GLU A 4 9.17 -37.93 10.97
N GLU A 5 8.39 -38.96 10.66
CA GLU A 5 8.80 -40.38 10.71
C GLU A 5 9.40 -40.89 9.38
N GLY A 6 9.68 -40.00 8.43
CA GLY A 6 10.33 -40.35 7.16
C GLY A 6 9.51 -41.30 6.28
N GLU A 7 10.14 -42.32 5.71
CA GLU A 7 9.50 -43.27 4.78
C GLU A 7 8.36 -44.08 5.42
N GLN A 8 8.48 -44.42 6.72
CA GLN A 8 7.45 -45.19 7.43
C GLN A 8 6.15 -44.40 7.56
N GLY A 9 6.25 -43.10 7.87
CA GLY A 9 5.08 -42.22 7.93
C GLY A 9 4.40 -42.09 6.57
N LEU A 10 5.17 -42.00 5.49
CA LEU A 10 4.64 -41.93 4.14
C LEU A 10 3.88 -43.21 3.74
N ASP A 11 4.43 -44.39 4.02
CA ASP A 11 3.77 -45.66 3.69
C ASP A 11 2.47 -45.84 4.49
N LEU A 12 2.46 -45.40 5.75
CA LEU A 12 1.25 -45.34 6.54
C LEU A 12 0.19 -44.44 5.87
N LEU A 13 0.56 -43.23 5.45
CA LEU A 13 -0.36 -42.32 4.77
C LEU A 13 -0.91 -42.90 3.45
N LYS A 14 -0.09 -43.61 2.66
CA LYS A 14 -0.53 -44.28 1.43
C LYS A 14 -1.53 -45.40 1.70
N SER A 15 -1.39 -46.09 2.83
CA SER A 15 -2.31 -47.17 3.23
C SER A 15 -3.71 -46.64 3.61
N MET A 16 -3.82 -45.37 3.98
CA MET A 16 -5.09 -44.77 4.40
C MET A 16 -6.05 -44.60 3.23
N SER A 17 -7.34 -44.82 3.47
CA SER A 17 -8.39 -44.55 2.48
C SER A 17 -8.47 -43.06 2.13
N LEU A 18 -8.20 -42.17 3.08
CA LEU A 18 -8.24 -40.72 2.90
C LEU A 18 -7.37 -40.05 3.96
N VAL A 19 -6.61 -39.03 3.58
CA VAL A 19 -5.79 -38.24 4.50
C VAL A 19 -6.30 -36.81 4.49
N GLY A 20 -6.88 -36.35 5.60
CA GLY A 20 -7.43 -35.01 5.71
C GLY A 20 -6.55 -34.05 6.50
N PHE A 21 -6.39 -32.83 5.99
CA PHE A 21 -5.84 -31.70 6.74
C PHE A 21 -6.83 -30.53 6.72
N GLY A 22 -6.73 -29.64 7.70
CA GLY A 22 -7.61 -28.48 7.79
C GLY A 22 -7.21 -27.56 8.94
N GLY A 23 -7.89 -26.42 9.05
CA GLY A 23 -7.61 -25.41 10.08
C GLY A 23 -6.48 -24.44 9.75
N ALA A 24 -5.48 -24.89 8.98
CA ALA A 24 -4.41 -24.06 8.41
C ALA A 24 -4.06 -24.52 6.99
N ALA A 25 -3.44 -23.64 6.21
CA ALA A 25 -2.92 -23.98 4.88
C ALA A 25 -1.76 -24.97 5.01
N LEU A 26 -1.72 -25.95 4.11
CA LEU A 26 -0.58 -26.86 3.96
C LEU A 26 0.39 -26.27 2.93
N PRO A 27 1.71 -26.24 3.18
CA PRO A 27 2.66 -25.78 2.19
C PRO A 27 2.52 -26.55 0.87
N THR A 28 2.49 -25.82 -0.25
CA THR A 28 2.23 -26.39 -1.57
C THR A 28 3.21 -27.51 -1.93
N SER A 29 4.49 -27.30 -1.66
CA SER A 29 5.54 -28.30 -1.93
C SER A 29 5.31 -29.63 -1.20
N ILE A 30 4.80 -29.58 0.05
CA ILE A 30 4.50 -30.77 0.84
C ILE A 30 3.26 -31.48 0.30
N GLY A 31 2.19 -30.73 0.01
CA GLY A 31 0.96 -31.34 -0.50
C GLY A 31 1.14 -31.94 -1.89
N ASP A 32 1.89 -31.27 -2.77
CA ASP A 32 2.24 -31.78 -4.10
C ASP A 32 3.06 -33.07 -4.00
N ASP A 33 4.07 -33.10 -3.13
CA ASP A 33 4.89 -34.31 -2.91
C ASP A 33 4.03 -35.50 -2.43
N LEU A 34 3.14 -35.27 -1.46
CA LEU A 34 2.23 -36.30 -0.94
C LEU A 34 1.29 -36.85 -2.02
N VAL A 35 0.67 -35.95 -2.79
CA VAL A 35 -0.26 -36.31 -3.86
C VAL A 35 0.45 -37.05 -5.01
N ASN A 36 1.65 -36.61 -5.37
CA ASN A 36 2.49 -37.26 -6.39
C ASN A 36 2.96 -38.66 -5.94
N LYS A 37 3.15 -38.85 -4.63
CA LYS A 37 3.47 -40.17 -4.03
C LYS A 37 2.24 -41.07 -3.85
N GLY A 38 1.06 -40.65 -4.29
CA GLY A 38 -0.16 -41.46 -4.27
C GLY A 38 -0.97 -41.38 -2.97
N VAL A 39 -0.70 -40.39 -2.10
CA VAL A 39 -1.52 -40.15 -0.92
C VAL A 39 -2.84 -39.48 -1.34
N ARG A 40 -3.97 -40.06 -0.91
CA ARG A 40 -5.31 -39.50 -1.14
C ARG A 40 -5.59 -38.33 -0.18
N LEU A 41 -4.89 -37.23 -0.42
CA LEU A 41 -4.93 -36.02 0.40
C LEU A 41 -6.21 -35.21 0.16
N ILE A 42 -6.84 -34.68 1.20
CA ILE A 42 -7.93 -33.71 1.09
C ILE A 42 -7.72 -32.54 2.04
N SER A 43 -8.03 -31.35 1.54
CA SER A 43 -8.19 -30.15 2.33
C SER A 43 -9.62 -30.08 2.86
N ARG A 44 -9.75 -29.67 4.11
CA ARG A 44 -11.01 -29.46 4.81
C ARG A 44 -11.05 -28.05 5.36
N MET A 45 -12.11 -27.32 4.99
CA MET A 45 -12.31 -25.95 5.44
C MET A 45 -13.59 -25.82 6.25
N GLY A 46 -13.49 -25.08 7.34
CA GLY A 46 -14.60 -24.76 8.21
C GLY A 46 -14.21 -23.68 9.21
N SER A 47 -15.19 -23.24 9.97
CA SER A 47 -15.03 -22.24 11.02
C SER A 47 -15.83 -22.64 12.26
N ALA A 48 -15.58 -21.96 13.38
CA ALA A 48 -16.39 -22.18 14.58
C ALA A 48 -17.82 -21.64 14.36
N GLU A 49 -17.94 -20.57 13.57
CA GLU A 49 -19.17 -19.83 13.32
C GLU A 49 -20.11 -20.50 12.32
N CYS A 50 -19.58 -21.40 11.47
CA CYS A 50 -20.33 -22.01 10.37
C CYS A 50 -20.12 -23.52 10.23
N GLY A 51 -19.32 -24.15 11.09
CA GLY A 51 -19.00 -25.57 11.00
C GLY A 51 -18.15 -25.91 9.76
N PHE A 52 -18.34 -27.12 9.23
CA PHE A 52 -17.60 -27.63 8.07
C PHE A 52 -18.20 -27.13 6.75
N LEU A 53 -17.46 -26.33 5.99
CA LEU A 53 -17.98 -25.63 4.80
C LEU A 53 -17.64 -26.35 3.50
N LEU A 54 -16.35 -26.66 3.29
CA LEU A 54 -15.85 -27.13 1.99
C LEU A 54 -14.79 -28.21 2.16
N CYS A 55 -14.63 -29.04 1.13
CA CYS A 55 -13.49 -29.97 1.04
C CYS A 55 -13.03 -30.20 -0.38
N SER A 56 -11.77 -30.59 -0.57
CA SER A 56 -11.22 -30.98 -1.86
C SER A 56 -11.36 -32.48 -2.13
N ALA A 57 -12.46 -33.08 -1.66
CA ALA A 57 -12.79 -34.46 -2.02
C ALA A 57 -13.03 -34.56 -3.53
N ARG A 58 -12.43 -35.58 -4.14
CA ARG A 58 -12.43 -35.82 -5.58
C ARG A 58 -12.97 -37.22 -5.85
N ASP A 59 -13.58 -37.40 -6.99
CA ASP A 59 -14.16 -38.69 -7.37
C ASP A 59 -13.06 -39.67 -7.83
N ASP A 60 -11.99 -39.16 -8.46
CA ASP A 60 -10.82 -39.91 -8.88
C ASP A 60 -9.52 -39.19 -8.47
N PHE A 61 -8.81 -39.74 -7.48
CA PHE A 61 -7.55 -39.20 -6.97
C PHE A 61 -6.34 -39.55 -7.85
N ASP A 62 -6.48 -40.48 -8.78
CA ASP A 62 -5.42 -40.88 -9.71
C ASP A 62 -5.31 -39.88 -10.86
N THR A 63 -6.44 -39.35 -11.34
CA THR A 63 -6.45 -38.33 -12.40
C THR A 63 -6.50 -36.89 -11.89
N ASP A 64 -7.28 -36.60 -10.85
CA ASP A 64 -7.43 -35.25 -10.31
C ASP A 64 -6.43 -35.03 -9.18
N LYS A 65 -5.34 -34.30 -9.47
CA LYS A 65 -4.30 -33.97 -8.49
C LYS A 65 -4.53 -32.62 -7.78
N GLU A 66 -5.64 -31.92 -8.05
CA GLU A 66 -5.94 -30.56 -7.56
C GLU A 66 -6.38 -30.52 -6.08
N TRP A 67 -5.50 -30.94 -5.17
CA TRP A 67 -5.77 -31.07 -3.74
C TRP A 67 -6.01 -29.73 -3.03
N GLN A 68 -5.51 -28.63 -3.60
CA GLN A 68 -5.66 -27.26 -3.06
C GLN A 68 -7.04 -26.65 -3.36
N PHE A 69 -7.77 -27.22 -4.32
CA PHE A 69 -9.03 -26.65 -4.78
C PHE A 69 -10.21 -27.32 -4.09
N LEU A 70 -10.83 -26.60 -3.17
CA LEU A 70 -12.03 -27.00 -2.45
C LEU A 70 -13.23 -27.04 -3.39
N ARG A 71 -14.05 -28.09 -3.30
CA ARG A 71 -15.24 -28.29 -4.14
C ARG A 71 -16.48 -27.75 -3.40
N CYS A 72 -17.18 -26.80 -4.02
CA CYS A 72 -18.49 -26.36 -3.55
C CYS A 72 -19.57 -27.22 -4.24
N LYS A 73 -20.21 -28.12 -3.48
CA LYS A 73 -21.26 -29.03 -3.97
C LYS A 73 -22.63 -28.70 -3.35
N VAL A 74 -22.86 -27.44 -3.02
CA VAL A 74 -24.10 -26.95 -2.42
C VAL A 74 -24.66 -25.79 -3.24
N ASP A 75 -25.94 -25.53 -3.06
CA ASP A 75 -26.66 -24.50 -3.80
C ASP A 75 -26.28 -23.07 -3.37
N ASP A 76 -26.54 -22.10 -4.25
CA ASP A 76 -26.19 -20.69 -4.04
C ASP A 76 -26.96 -20.03 -2.87
N ASP A 77 -28.04 -20.67 -2.39
CA ASP A 77 -28.80 -20.26 -1.21
C ASP A 77 -28.14 -20.67 0.12
N MET A 78 -27.09 -21.50 0.04
CA MET A 78 -26.29 -22.00 1.15
C MET A 78 -24.91 -21.35 1.20
N LEU A 79 -24.15 -21.40 0.10
CA LEU A 79 -22.83 -20.77 0.00
C LEU A 79 -22.73 -19.98 -1.30
N ALA A 80 -22.17 -18.78 -1.23
CA ALA A 80 -21.90 -17.97 -2.40
C ALA A 80 -20.44 -17.49 -2.41
N PHE A 81 -19.89 -17.35 -3.61
CA PHE A 81 -18.58 -16.75 -3.85
C PHE A 81 -18.80 -15.40 -4.52
N GLU A 82 -18.69 -14.32 -3.76
CA GLU A 82 -18.98 -12.96 -4.23
C GLU A 82 -17.71 -12.29 -4.74
N GLN A 83 -17.74 -11.74 -5.96
CA GLN A 83 -16.57 -11.13 -6.57
C GLN A 83 -16.04 -9.94 -5.77
N ARG A 84 -14.71 -9.89 -5.65
CA ARG A 84 -13.91 -8.82 -5.04
C ARG A 84 -12.83 -8.35 -6.02
N ASP A 85 -12.08 -7.33 -5.61
CA ASP A 85 -10.99 -6.78 -6.42
C ASP A 85 -9.91 -7.84 -6.71
N GLY A 86 -9.19 -7.67 -7.82
CA GLY A 86 -8.08 -8.56 -8.19
C GLY A 86 -8.49 -9.93 -8.71
N GLY A 87 -9.76 -10.13 -9.09
CA GLY A 87 -10.25 -11.42 -9.59
C GLY A 87 -10.48 -12.46 -8.48
N LEU A 88 -10.49 -12.01 -7.23
CA LEU A 88 -10.75 -12.86 -6.06
C LEU A 88 -12.25 -12.89 -5.73
N PHE A 89 -12.65 -13.91 -4.98
CA PHE A 89 -14.04 -14.09 -4.54
C PHE A 89 -14.10 -14.34 -3.04
N GLU A 90 -14.97 -13.62 -2.34
CA GLU A 90 -15.19 -13.84 -0.91
C GLU A 90 -16.24 -14.93 -0.69
N LEU A 91 -15.94 -15.90 0.17
CA LEU A 91 -16.92 -16.90 0.61
C LEU A 91 -17.93 -16.28 1.58
N VAL A 92 -19.20 -16.43 1.25
CA VAL A 92 -20.33 -15.94 2.03
C VAL A 92 -21.25 -17.10 2.38
N VAL A 93 -21.45 -17.31 3.68
CA VAL A 93 -22.37 -18.33 4.19
C VAL A 93 -23.76 -17.71 4.31
N LYS A 94 -24.71 -18.22 3.54
CA LYS A 94 -26.06 -17.68 3.41
C LYS A 94 -26.98 -18.21 4.54
N PRO A 95 -28.16 -17.58 4.77
CA PRO A 95 -29.10 -18.02 5.80
C PRO A 95 -29.55 -19.48 5.69
N GLY A 96 -29.52 -20.08 4.48
CA GLY A 96 -29.87 -21.48 4.27
C GLY A 96 -28.89 -22.48 4.88
N TRP A 97 -27.70 -22.05 5.31
CA TRP A 97 -26.69 -22.94 5.89
C TRP A 97 -27.08 -23.41 7.31
N PRO A 98 -27.31 -24.72 7.55
CA PRO A 98 -27.88 -25.20 8.81
C PRO A 98 -27.02 -24.96 10.05
N LEU A 99 -25.70 -24.90 9.89
CA LEU A 99 -24.73 -24.77 10.99
C LEU A 99 -24.22 -23.34 11.18
N LYS A 100 -24.86 -22.35 10.53
CA LYS A 100 -24.47 -20.93 10.66
C LYS A 100 -25.03 -20.36 11.96
N GLU A 101 -24.16 -20.08 12.91
CA GLU A 101 -24.56 -19.55 14.23
C GLU A 101 -24.72 -18.03 14.23
N HIS A 102 -23.93 -17.32 13.44
CA HIS A 102 -23.85 -15.85 13.47
C HIS A 102 -24.06 -15.23 12.08
N ALA A 103 -24.48 -13.97 12.05
CA ALA A 103 -24.57 -13.16 10.84
C ALA A 103 -23.84 -11.83 11.07
N ASN A 104 -23.15 -11.32 10.06
CA ASN A 104 -22.44 -10.03 10.11
C ASN A 104 -22.85 -9.09 8.95
N ARG A 105 -23.94 -9.44 8.24
CA ARG A 105 -24.55 -8.65 7.17
C ARG A 105 -26.04 -8.45 7.42
N SER A 106 -26.60 -7.40 6.83
CA SER A 106 -28.02 -7.03 6.98
C SER A 106 -29.00 -8.02 6.33
N ASP A 107 -28.54 -8.81 5.36
CA ASP A 107 -29.31 -9.87 4.69
C ASP A 107 -29.33 -11.19 5.49
N GLY A 108 -28.73 -11.22 6.70
CA GLY A 108 -28.61 -12.42 7.52
C GLY A 108 -27.49 -13.37 7.10
N SER A 109 -26.71 -13.02 6.07
CA SER A 109 -25.54 -13.77 5.65
C SER A 109 -24.34 -13.54 6.60
N PHE A 110 -23.36 -14.44 6.52
CA PHE A 110 -22.08 -14.31 7.19
C PHE A 110 -20.96 -14.21 6.15
N ALA A 111 -20.37 -13.02 6.03
CA ALA A 111 -19.14 -12.78 5.30
C ALA A 111 -17.98 -13.40 6.08
N THR A 112 -17.35 -14.42 5.52
CA THR A 112 -16.25 -15.13 6.23
C THR A 112 -14.96 -14.33 6.26
N ALA A 113 -14.84 -13.31 5.39
CA ALA A 113 -13.60 -12.66 5.01
C ALA A 113 -12.57 -13.60 4.36
N ASP A 114 -12.89 -14.86 4.04
CA ASP A 114 -12.00 -15.75 3.30
C ASP A 114 -12.13 -15.48 1.79
N LEU A 115 -11.01 -15.18 1.13
CA LEU A 115 -10.88 -14.90 -0.30
C LEU A 115 -10.35 -16.13 -1.04
N PHE A 116 -10.89 -16.36 -2.23
CA PHE A 116 -10.62 -17.52 -3.07
C PHE A 116 -10.35 -17.13 -4.52
N GLU A 117 -9.58 -17.99 -5.18
CA GLU A 117 -9.41 -18.00 -6.63
C GLU A 117 -10.24 -19.13 -7.23
N GLN A 118 -10.93 -18.84 -8.32
CA GLN A 118 -11.67 -19.86 -9.06
C GLN A 118 -10.70 -20.70 -9.91
N HIS A 119 -10.91 -22.02 -9.95
CA HIS A 119 -10.17 -22.88 -10.87
C HIS A 119 -10.51 -22.51 -12.32
N PRO A 120 -9.52 -22.38 -13.23
CA PRO A 120 -9.76 -21.91 -14.59
C PRO A 120 -10.65 -22.86 -15.42
N THR A 121 -10.64 -24.16 -15.12
CA THR A 121 -11.34 -25.20 -15.92
C THR A 121 -12.26 -26.12 -15.14
N ILE A 122 -12.22 -26.13 -13.80
CA ILE A 122 -13.02 -27.04 -12.97
C ILE A 122 -14.12 -26.20 -12.34
N MET A 123 -15.37 -26.49 -12.69
CA MET A 123 -16.50 -25.75 -12.14
C MET A 123 -16.61 -25.94 -10.62
N ASN A 124 -16.98 -24.86 -9.93
CA ASN A 124 -17.18 -24.82 -8.48
C ASN A 124 -15.98 -25.34 -7.66
N ALA A 125 -14.77 -25.16 -8.20
CA ALA A 125 -13.51 -25.46 -7.54
C ALA A 125 -12.80 -24.15 -7.15
N TRP A 126 -12.45 -24.03 -5.88
CA TRP A 126 -11.98 -22.79 -5.28
C TRP A 126 -10.70 -23.03 -4.48
N ARG A 127 -9.63 -22.33 -4.82
CA ARG A 127 -8.39 -22.35 -4.04
C ARG A 127 -8.43 -21.22 -3.04
N TYR A 128 -8.23 -21.55 -1.76
CA TYR A 128 -8.08 -20.53 -0.72
C TYR A 128 -6.87 -19.65 -1.06
N HIS A 129 -7.07 -18.33 -1.02
CA HIS A 129 -6.02 -17.35 -1.30
C HIS A 129 -5.58 -16.69 0.01
N SER A 130 -6.48 -15.93 0.64
CA SER A 130 -6.12 -15.10 1.81
C SER A 130 -7.35 -14.69 2.60
N ARG A 131 -7.14 -13.98 3.69
CA ARG A 131 -8.19 -13.32 4.46
C ARG A 131 -8.29 -11.84 4.09
N ALA A 132 -9.49 -11.33 3.82
CA ALA A 132 -9.74 -9.93 3.50
C ALA A 132 -9.41 -9.00 4.68
N ASP A 133 -9.55 -9.49 5.91
CA ASP A 133 -9.18 -8.76 7.14
C ASP A 133 -7.71 -8.88 7.53
N THR A 134 -6.92 -9.72 6.86
CA THR A 134 -5.45 -9.77 7.01
C THR A 134 -4.70 -8.99 5.94
N GLN A 135 -5.40 -8.47 4.92
CA GLN A 135 -4.79 -7.62 3.91
C GLN A 135 -4.36 -6.28 4.51
N ILE A 136 -3.17 -5.83 4.14
CA ILE A 136 -2.67 -4.51 4.50
C ILE A 136 -3.23 -3.52 3.49
N ALA A 137 -3.98 -2.54 3.99
CA ALA A 137 -4.45 -1.41 3.20
C ALA A 137 -3.48 -0.23 3.34
N LEU A 138 -2.87 0.19 2.23
CA LEU A 138 -2.03 1.38 2.16
C LEU A 138 -2.89 2.66 2.16
N ASP A 139 -2.26 3.82 2.37
CA ASP A 139 -2.94 5.13 2.39
C ASP A 139 -3.64 5.47 1.06
N ASN A 140 -3.14 4.94 -0.04
CA ASN A 140 -3.66 5.07 -1.40
C ASN A 140 -4.85 4.13 -1.68
N GLY A 141 -5.27 3.35 -0.69
CA GLY A 141 -6.40 2.41 -0.77
C GLY A 141 -6.07 1.07 -1.41
N LYS A 142 -4.86 0.87 -1.96
CA LYS A 142 -4.43 -0.43 -2.47
C LYS A 142 -4.23 -1.41 -1.32
N LYS A 143 -4.61 -2.66 -1.57
CA LYS A 143 -4.51 -3.76 -0.61
C LYS A 143 -3.60 -4.85 -1.14
N PHE A 144 -2.92 -5.54 -0.25
CA PHE A 144 -2.15 -6.73 -0.57
C PHE A 144 -2.11 -7.69 0.62
N ASP A 145 -1.89 -8.98 0.34
CA ASP A 145 -1.68 -9.95 1.40
C ASP A 145 -0.19 -9.99 1.78
N PRO A 146 0.16 -9.67 3.04
CA PRO A 146 1.53 -9.79 3.54
C PRO A 146 2.04 -11.24 3.66
N SER A 147 1.15 -12.22 3.82
CA SER A 147 1.53 -13.58 4.24
C SER A 147 2.48 -14.29 3.26
N PRO A 148 2.26 -14.23 1.92
CA PRO A 148 3.19 -14.83 0.96
C PRO A 148 4.61 -14.25 1.04
N ILE A 149 4.74 -12.95 1.36
CA ILE A 149 6.04 -12.28 1.50
C ILE A 149 6.75 -12.80 2.75
N GLU A 150 6.04 -12.86 3.88
CA GLU A 150 6.57 -13.35 5.16
C GLU A 150 7.02 -14.81 5.07
N ASP A 151 6.18 -15.67 4.49
CA ASP A 151 6.46 -17.10 4.34
C ASP A 151 7.64 -17.34 3.38
N ALA A 152 7.72 -16.59 2.28
CA ALA A 152 8.81 -16.72 1.32
C ALA A 152 10.18 -16.35 1.91
N ILE A 153 10.23 -15.30 2.75
CA ILE A 153 11.46 -14.89 3.44
C ILE A 153 11.85 -15.94 4.49
N LEU A 154 10.90 -16.37 5.32
CA LEU A 154 11.15 -17.38 6.37
C LEU A 154 11.59 -18.73 5.81
N ALA A 155 11.01 -19.16 4.69
CA ALA A 155 11.36 -20.43 4.06
C ALA A 155 12.78 -20.46 3.50
N GLN A 156 13.29 -19.32 3.01
CA GLN A 156 14.62 -19.23 2.40
C GLN A 156 15.72 -18.87 3.40
N VAL A 157 15.38 -18.21 4.51
CA VAL A 157 16.35 -17.79 5.53
C VAL A 157 16.02 -18.31 6.93
N PRO A 158 15.69 -19.62 7.12
CA PRO A 158 15.20 -20.15 8.39
C PRO A 158 16.30 -20.23 9.46
N THR A 159 17.57 -20.16 9.10
CA THR A 159 18.69 -20.20 10.05
C THR A 159 18.93 -18.87 10.74
N LEU A 160 18.65 -17.75 10.06
CA LEU A 160 18.87 -16.40 10.60
C LEU A 160 17.61 -15.80 11.23
N LEU A 161 16.43 -16.13 10.72
CA LEU A 161 15.18 -15.51 11.14
C LEU A 161 14.27 -16.48 11.90
N GLU A 162 13.66 -15.99 12.98
CA GLU A 162 12.63 -16.68 13.77
C GLU A 162 11.22 -16.19 13.43
N GLY A 163 11.11 -15.00 12.83
CA GLY A 163 9.85 -14.41 12.42
C GLY A 163 10.07 -13.32 11.37
N VAL A 164 9.02 -13.05 10.61
CA VAL A 164 8.92 -11.88 9.73
C VAL A 164 7.51 -11.30 9.92
N LEU A 165 7.42 -9.98 10.05
CA LEU A 165 6.15 -9.26 10.06
C LEU A 165 6.19 -8.14 9.02
N VAL A 166 5.40 -8.26 7.98
CA VAL A 166 5.16 -7.18 7.02
C VAL A 166 4.12 -6.23 7.62
N PHE A 167 4.42 -4.93 7.52
CA PHE A 167 3.62 -3.82 8.02
C PHE A 167 3.41 -2.77 6.92
N GLY A 168 2.52 -1.80 7.18
CA GLY A 168 2.27 -0.69 6.26
C GLY A 168 0.83 -0.19 6.24
N ALA A 169 -0.02 -0.63 7.16
CA ALA A 169 -1.42 -0.21 7.22
C ALA A 169 -1.52 1.31 7.38
N GLY A 170 -2.24 1.96 6.48
CA GLY A 170 -2.40 3.43 6.43
C GLY A 170 -1.11 4.19 6.07
N ARG A 171 -0.10 3.52 5.51
CA ARG A 171 1.16 4.11 5.07
C ARG A 171 1.28 4.08 3.55
N THR A 172 2.17 4.89 2.99
CA THR A 172 2.33 5.03 1.54
C THR A 172 2.99 3.82 0.87
N TYR A 173 3.80 3.08 1.63
CA TYR A 173 4.53 1.90 1.18
C TYR A 173 4.73 0.92 2.34
N PRO A 174 4.83 -0.39 2.05
CA PRO A 174 5.01 -1.40 3.08
C PRO A 174 6.47 -1.51 3.57
N GLY A 175 6.65 -2.18 4.70
CA GLY A 175 7.95 -2.56 5.26
C GLY A 175 7.90 -3.93 5.93
N ALA A 176 9.05 -4.46 6.32
CA ALA A 176 9.13 -5.74 7.03
C ALA A 176 10.02 -5.65 8.28
N LEU A 177 9.50 -6.14 9.40
CA LEU A 177 10.29 -6.43 10.60
C LEU A 177 10.89 -7.83 10.46
N LEU A 178 12.19 -7.93 10.62
CA LEU A 178 12.96 -9.16 10.58
C LEU A 178 13.37 -9.53 12.01
N PHE A 179 12.88 -10.66 12.53
CA PHE A 179 13.18 -11.10 13.89
C PHE A 179 14.33 -12.11 13.85
N SER A 180 15.49 -11.71 14.39
CA SER A 180 16.72 -12.48 14.33
C SER A 180 16.80 -13.57 15.42
N LYS A 181 17.19 -14.79 15.02
CA LYS A 181 17.39 -15.94 15.93
C LYS A 181 18.59 -15.79 16.87
N GLU A 182 19.63 -15.12 16.41
CA GLU A 182 20.82 -14.83 17.19
C GLU A 182 20.94 -13.32 17.37
N GLY A 183 21.40 -12.88 18.55
CA GLY A 183 21.73 -11.47 18.80
C GLY A 183 22.98 -11.09 18.01
N LEU A 184 22.87 -11.01 16.68
CA LEU A 184 24.00 -10.73 15.82
C LEU A 184 24.25 -9.23 15.79
N ALA A 185 25.48 -8.90 16.15
CA ALA A 185 26.01 -7.55 16.33
C ALA A 185 26.10 -6.71 15.05
N ASP A 186 25.64 -7.22 13.89
CA ASP A 186 25.79 -6.53 12.61
C ASP A 186 24.51 -6.56 11.76
N SER A 187 23.66 -5.55 11.96
CA SER A 187 22.39 -5.37 11.25
C SER A 187 22.51 -5.36 9.72
N SER A 188 23.67 -4.97 9.20
CA SER A 188 23.97 -4.90 7.77
C SER A 188 24.02 -6.31 7.14
N SER A 189 24.67 -7.26 7.82
CA SER A 189 24.88 -8.63 7.33
C SER A 189 23.60 -9.43 7.14
N VAL A 190 22.60 -9.22 8.01
CA VAL A 190 21.30 -9.89 7.92
C VAL A 190 20.51 -9.35 6.74
N ILE A 191 20.46 -8.01 6.58
CA ILE A 191 19.77 -7.37 5.48
C ILE A 191 20.40 -7.76 4.14
N ASP A 192 21.73 -7.84 4.06
CA ASP A 192 22.46 -8.31 2.86
C ASP A 192 22.11 -9.74 2.47
N THR A 193 21.81 -10.59 3.45
CA THR A 193 21.40 -11.97 3.20
C THR A 193 19.93 -12.08 2.79
N VAL A 194 19.06 -11.25 3.37
CA VAL A 194 17.61 -11.27 3.10
C VAL A 194 17.27 -10.55 1.79
N TRP A 195 18.03 -9.51 1.42
CA TRP A 195 17.72 -8.69 0.25
C TRP A 195 17.60 -9.47 -1.07
N PRO A 196 18.50 -10.40 -1.43
CA PRO A 196 18.34 -11.20 -2.65
C PRO A 196 17.06 -12.04 -2.69
N VAL A 197 16.55 -12.46 -1.52
CA VAL A 197 15.26 -13.16 -1.40
C VAL A 197 14.11 -12.18 -1.59
N MET A 198 14.17 -11.03 -0.92
CA MET A 198 13.17 -9.98 -1.04
C MET A 198 13.06 -9.45 -2.47
N ASP A 199 14.19 -9.30 -3.17
CA ASP A 199 14.22 -8.83 -4.55
C ASP A 199 13.49 -9.80 -5.51
N LYS A 200 13.67 -11.11 -5.32
CA LYS A 200 12.90 -12.14 -6.04
C LYS A 200 11.40 -12.05 -5.75
N VAL A 201 11.02 -11.86 -4.49
CA VAL A 201 9.61 -11.71 -4.09
C VAL A 201 9.02 -10.41 -4.63
N ASN A 202 9.77 -9.31 -4.64
CA ASN A 202 9.35 -8.04 -5.21
C ASN A 202 9.07 -8.16 -6.72
N ASN A 203 9.85 -8.97 -7.44
CA ASN A 203 9.67 -9.20 -8.88
C ASN A 203 8.37 -9.95 -9.20
N SER A 204 7.90 -10.83 -8.30
CA SER A 204 6.60 -11.51 -8.44
C SER A 204 5.44 -10.80 -7.75
N SER A 205 5.72 -9.75 -6.98
CA SER A 205 4.70 -8.98 -6.23
C SER A 205 4.16 -7.80 -7.04
N PRO A 206 2.88 -7.42 -6.85
CA PRO A 206 2.34 -6.17 -7.37
C PRO A 206 3.21 -4.99 -6.95
N SER A 207 3.32 -3.95 -7.80
CA SER A 207 4.19 -2.82 -7.52
C SER A 207 3.94 -2.23 -6.14
N HIS A 208 2.70 -1.99 -5.73
CA HIS A 208 2.39 -1.44 -4.41
C HIS A 208 2.73 -2.33 -3.20
N ALA A 209 3.02 -3.62 -3.40
CA ALA A 209 3.35 -4.56 -2.33
C ALA A 209 4.88 -4.75 -2.15
N ARG A 210 5.71 -4.16 -3.03
CA ARG A 210 7.16 -4.36 -2.96
C ARG A 210 7.76 -3.62 -1.76
N ILE A 211 8.70 -4.27 -1.08
CA ILE A 211 9.38 -3.75 0.11
C ILE A 211 10.79 -3.36 -0.28
N SER A 212 11.18 -2.11 0.01
CA SER A 212 12.53 -1.62 -0.27
C SER A 212 13.53 -2.06 0.78
N ARG A 213 14.82 -2.00 0.44
CA ARG A 213 15.90 -2.47 1.31
C ARG A 213 15.95 -1.69 2.62
N GLU A 214 15.64 -0.39 2.56
CA GLU A 214 15.62 0.52 3.70
C GLU A 214 14.42 0.29 4.62
N MET A 215 13.40 -0.42 4.14
CA MET A 215 12.20 -0.79 4.89
C MET A 215 12.28 -2.20 5.49
N LEU A 216 13.45 -2.85 5.38
CA LEU A 216 13.79 -4.04 6.14
C LEU A 216 14.39 -3.59 7.48
N VAL A 217 13.64 -3.80 8.56
CA VAL A 217 14.03 -3.37 9.90
C VAL A 217 14.33 -4.59 10.75
N LEU A 218 15.58 -4.68 11.21
CA LEU A 218 15.98 -5.75 12.11
C LEU A 218 15.44 -5.48 13.53
N VAL A 219 14.77 -6.47 14.09
CA VAL A 219 14.34 -6.47 15.50
C VAL A 219 15.28 -7.40 16.28
N PRO A 220 15.90 -6.92 17.37
CA PRO A 220 16.78 -7.74 18.19
C PRO A 220 16.09 -8.98 18.75
N ASN A 221 16.90 -10.02 19.00
CA ASN A 221 16.49 -11.30 19.55
C ASN A 221 15.60 -11.15 20.80
N THR A 222 14.52 -11.92 20.85
CA THR A 222 13.52 -11.95 21.92
C THR A 222 13.88 -12.87 23.10
N ASN A 223 15.17 -13.19 23.28
CA ASN A 223 15.70 -14.09 24.31
C ASN A 223 14.99 -15.45 24.36
N GLY A 224 14.72 -16.04 23.20
CA GLY A 224 14.10 -17.36 23.07
C GLY A 224 12.58 -17.40 23.27
N GLN A 225 11.90 -16.25 23.36
CA GLN A 225 10.44 -16.19 23.28
C GLN A 225 9.98 -16.02 21.83
N PRO A 226 8.85 -16.62 21.40
CA PRO A 226 8.35 -16.40 20.05
C PRO A 226 8.09 -14.90 19.81
N PRO A 227 8.69 -14.28 18.78
CA PRO A 227 8.54 -12.84 18.55
C PRO A 227 7.12 -12.47 18.12
N LEU A 228 6.41 -13.40 17.50
CA LEU A 228 5.07 -13.18 16.96
C LEU A 228 4.10 -14.16 17.60
N GLU A 229 3.14 -13.62 18.36
CA GLU A 229 2.01 -14.40 18.83
C GLU A 229 1.21 -14.92 17.64
N LYS A 230 0.97 -16.23 17.65
CA LYS A 230 0.16 -16.92 16.64
C LYS A 230 -1.17 -17.37 17.25
N SER A 231 -2.24 -17.31 16.47
CA SER A 231 -3.53 -17.89 16.85
C SER A 231 -3.44 -19.41 16.96
N SER A 232 -4.50 -20.06 17.46
CA SER A 232 -4.62 -21.53 17.44
C SER A 232 -4.54 -22.13 16.03
N LYS A 233 -4.71 -21.32 14.98
CA LYS A 233 -4.58 -21.69 13.57
C LYS A 233 -3.18 -21.41 12.98
N GLY A 234 -2.21 -20.98 13.80
CA GLY A 234 -0.85 -20.69 13.38
C GLY A 234 -0.67 -19.36 12.64
N THR A 235 -1.72 -18.55 12.51
CA THR A 235 -1.67 -17.23 11.86
C THR A 235 -1.16 -16.16 12.82
N ILE A 236 -0.35 -15.22 12.33
CA ILE A 236 0.17 -14.11 13.14
C ILE A 236 -0.98 -13.22 13.61
N MET A 237 -1.03 -12.93 14.91
CA MET A 237 -1.98 -11.96 15.48
C MET A 237 -1.50 -10.53 15.20
N ARG A 238 -1.61 -10.08 13.94
CA ARG A 238 -1.03 -8.82 13.44
C ARG A 238 -1.35 -7.61 14.30
N GLY A 239 -2.62 -7.41 14.68
CA GLY A 239 -3.00 -6.26 15.52
C GLY A 239 -2.35 -6.24 16.91
N LYS A 240 -1.92 -7.39 17.45
CA LYS A 240 -1.08 -7.44 18.66
C LYS A 240 0.37 -7.15 18.32
N ALA A 241 0.90 -7.79 17.28
CA ALA A 241 2.29 -7.63 16.84
C ALA A 241 2.60 -6.16 16.47
N GLU A 242 1.73 -5.50 15.71
CA GLU A 242 1.88 -4.08 15.34
C GLU A 242 1.89 -3.16 16.57
N LYS A 243 1.06 -3.45 17.58
CA LYS A 243 1.08 -2.70 18.85
C LYS A 243 2.37 -2.93 19.63
N GLN A 244 2.82 -4.18 19.69
CA GLN A 244 4.04 -4.56 20.40
C GLN A 244 5.29 -3.93 19.77
N TYR A 245 5.35 -3.88 18.44
CA TYR A 245 6.51 -3.40 17.69
C TYR A 245 6.32 -2.00 17.09
N LEU A 246 5.33 -1.24 17.58
CA LEU A 246 4.97 0.07 17.07
C LEU A 246 6.19 1.00 16.97
N ARG A 247 7.09 0.96 17.96
CA ARG A 247 8.34 1.74 17.96
C ARG A 247 9.21 1.46 16.72
N TYR A 248 9.36 0.21 16.31
CA TYR A 248 10.17 -0.15 15.14
C TYR A 248 9.48 0.26 13.84
N ILE A 249 8.15 0.09 13.78
CA ILE A 249 7.33 0.49 12.64
C ILE A 249 7.39 2.00 12.42
N GLU A 250 7.14 2.81 13.47
CA GLU A 250 7.24 4.27 13.38
C GLU A 250 8.67 4.73 13.07
N GLY A 251 9.67 4.05 13.64
CA GLY A 251 11.08 4.29 13.34
C GLY A 251 11.43 4.07 11.87
N ALA A 252 10.84 3.07 11.21
CA ALA A 252 11.04 2.78 9.79
C ALA A 252 10.60 3.96 8.89
N TYR A 253 9.51 4.64 9.27
CA TYR A 253 8.95 5.78 8.52
C TYR A 253 9.55 7.13 8.93
N THR A 254 10.27 7.19 10.05
CA THR A 254 10.92 8.42 10.49
C THR A 254 12.27 8.57 9.78
N PRO A 255 12.55 9.70 9.11
CA PRO A 255 13.88 9.94 8.55
C PRO A 255 14.93 9.87 9.67
N ALA A 256 16.03 9.16 9.44
CA ALA A 256 17.18 9.23 10.34
C ALA A 256 17.64 10.69 10.38
N VAL A 257 17.48 11.34 11.54
CA VAL A 257 18.08 12.65 11.79
C VAL A 257 19.57 12.39 12.00
N THR A 258 20.34 12.33 10.93
CA THR A 258 21.79 12.44 11.03
C THR A 258 22.10 13.87 11.43
N ASP A 259 22.68 14.07 12.62
CA ASP A 259 23.06 15.37 13.20
C ASP A 259 24.09 16.16 12.36
N GLU A 260 24.47 15.68 11.18
CA GLU A 260 25.25 16.41 10.19
C GLU A 260 24.56 16.40 8.81
N LYS A 261 23.47 17.18 8.65
CA LYS A 261 23.00 17.54 7.31
C LYS A 261 23.97 18.54 6.68
N LYS A 262 25.08 18.04 6.11
CA LYS A 262 25.83 18.80 5.11
C LYS A 262 25.02 18.76 3.82
N GLY A 263 24.19 19.79 3.61
CA GLY A 263 23.53 19.99 2.32
C GLY A 263 24.56 19.90 1.19
N VAL A 264 24.19 19.22 0.11
CA VAL A 264 25.03 19.11 -1.08
C VAL A 264 25.26 20.51 -1.66
N GLY A 265 26.46 20.79 -2.17
CA GLY A 265 26.74 22.04 -2.87
C GLY A 265 25.74 22.22 -4.02
N VAL A 266 25.21 23.43 -4.19
CA VAL A 266 24.10 23.68 -5.14
C VAL A 266 24.43 23.21 -6.57
N GLU A 267 25.69 23.29 -6.95
CA GLU A 267 26.20 22.87 -8.27
C GLU A 267 26.13 21.34 -8.47
N ASP A 268 26.20 20.56 -7.40
CA ASP A 268 26.22 19.09 -7.44
C ASP A 268 24.82 18.46 -7.37
N ILE A 269 23.77 19.26 -7.11
CA ILE A 269 22.38 18.78 -6.97
C ILE A 269 21.93 17.92 -8.16
N PRO A 270 22.11 18.29 -9.44
CA PRO A 270 21.64 17.48 -10.56
C PRO A 270 22.31 16.10 -10.58
N ALA A 271 23.61 16.03 -10.28
CA ALA A 271 24.34 14.77 -10.20
C ALA A 271 23.87 13.91 -9.02
N SER A 272 23.63 14.52 -7.86
CA SER A 272 23.10 13.81 -6.69
C SER A 272 21.67 13.31 -6.93
N VAL A 273 20.80 14.09 -7.56
CA VAL A 273 19.45 13.66 -7.92
C VAL A 273 19.53 12.45 -8.86
N TYR A 274 20.35 12.53 -9.92
CA TYR A 274 20.56 11.39 -10.82
C TYR A 274 21.00 10.13 -10.08
N GLN A 275 21.96 10.24 -9.16
CA GLN A 275 22.40 9.10 -8.33
C GLN A 275 21.26 8.50 -7.51
N LYS A 276 20.33 9.29 -6.97
CA LYS A 276 19.18 8.75 -6.22
C LYS A 276 18.20 8.01 -7.13
N PHE A 277 18.01 8.51 -8.34
CA PHE A 277 17.20 7.82 -9.35
C PHE A 277 17.82 6.47 -9.75
N THR A 278 19.12 6.43 -10.05
CA THR A 278 19.79 5.17 -10.45
C THR A 278 19.89 4.19 -9.28
N GLN A 279 20.11 4.67 -8.06
CA GLN A 279 20.11 3.87 -6.84
C GLN A 279 18.75 3.17 -6.63
N VAL A 280 17.64 3.92 -6.75
CA VAL A 280 16.29 3.37 -6.53
C VAL A 280 15.82 2.51 -7.70
N ALA A 281 16.12 2.92 -8.93
CA ALA A 281 15.74 2.17 -10.12
C ALA A 281 16.61 0.92 -10.36
N GLY A 282 17.81 0.85 -9.76
CA GLY A 282 18.78 -0.22 -9.98
C GLY A 282 19.34 -0.28 -11.40
N ARG A 283 19.16 0.79 -12.19
CA ARG A 283 19.57 0.91 -13.59
C ARG A 283 19.78 2.37 -13.98
N GLU A 284 20.45 2.59 -15.10
CA GLU A 284 20.54 3.93 -15.70
C GLU A 284 19.20 4.38 -16.27
N LEU A 285 18.93 5.69 -16.15
CA LEU A 285 17.74 6.38 -16.64
C LEU A 285 18.18 7.54 -17.55
N ASP A 286 17.37 7.86 -18.55
CA ASP A 286 17.52 9.07 -19.34
C ASP A 286 17.07 10.28 -18.48
N CYS A 287 17.91 11.32 -18.45
CA CYS A 287 17.69 12.49 -17.59
C CYS A 287 16.60 13.45 -18.09
N ASP A 288 16.26 13.38 -19.38
CA ASP A 288 15.33 14.29 -20.06
C ASP A 288 14.00 13.62 -20.43
N GLU A 289 13.96 12.28 -20.49
CA GLU A 289 12.76 11.51 -20.76
C GLU A 289 11.79 11.47 -19.55
N ASP A 290 10.50 11.27 -19.85
CA ASP A 290 9.45 11.17 -18.84
C ASP A 290 9.68 10.00 -17.89
N LEU A 291 9.67 10.29 -16.59
CA LEU A 291 9.96 9.30 -15.54
C LEU A 291 9.00 8.11 -15.55
N TYR A 292 7.73 8.34 -15.88
CA TYR A 292 6.72 7.29 -15.89
C TYR A 292 6.91 6.34 -17.08
N LEU A 293 7.28 6.88 -18.26
CA LEU A 293 7.65 6.06 -19.43
C LEU A 293 8.87 5.17 -19.14
N GLN A 294 9.76 5.64 -18.28
CA GLN A 294 10.89 4.87 -17.78
C GLN A 294 10.54 3.95 -16.59
N GLY A 295 9.26 3.74 -16.28
CA GLY A 295 8.85 2.81 -15.22
C GLY A 295 9.18 3.28 -13.80
N VAL A 296 9.43 4.57 -13.59
CA VAL A 296 9.45 5.16 -12.26
C VAL A 296 8.02 5.28 -11.77
N ASP A 297 7.64 4.39 -10.85
CA ASP A 297 6.31 4.35 -10.27
C ASP A 297 6.18 5.22 -9.00
N SER A 298 4.98 5.24 -8.42
CA SER A 298 4.68 6.03 -7.20
C SER A 298 5.54 5.66 -6.00
N MET A 299 5.99 4.41 -5.89
CA MET A 299 6.86 4.00 -4.79
C MET A 299 8.29 4.44 -5.01
N ALA A 300 8.82 4.26 -6.22
CA ALA A 300 10.11 4.80 -6.61
C ALA A 300 10.14 6.31 -6.35
N CYS A 301 9.09 7.05 -6.75
CA CYS A 301 8.94 8.46 -6.42
C CYS A 301 8.97 8.73 -4.90
N SER A 302 8.26 7.94 -4.10
CA SER A 302 8.22 8.12 -2.64
C SER A 302 9.60 7.92 -1.99
N GLN A 303 10.33 6.89 -2.43
CA GLN A 303 11.68 6.57 -1.97
C GLN A 303 12.69 7.64 -2.39
N ILE A 304 12.68 8.03 -3.66
CA ILE A 304 13.54 9.09 -4.19
C ILE A 304 13.28 10.40 -3.44
N ARG A 305 12.01 10.77 -3.23
CA ARG A 305 11.66 11.98 -2.46
C ARG A 305 12.24 11.93 -1.05
N ARG A 306 12.14 10.79 -0.36
CA ARG A 306 12.73 10.62 0.98
C ARG A 306 14.26 10.76 0.97
N LEU A 307 14.93 10.17 -0.02
CA LEU A 307 16.39 10.30 -0.16
C LEU A 307 16.81 11.75 -0.44
N ILE A 308 16.05 12.46 -1.27
CA ILE A 308 16.26 13.89 -1.53
C ILE A 308 16.06 14.71 -0.25
N GLU A 309 14.97 14.49 0.50
CA GLU A 309 14.69 15.17 1.77
C GLU A 309 15.75 14.91 2.85
N ALA A 310 16.32 13.69 2.86
CA ALA A 310 17.33 13.27 3.81
C ALA A 310 18.71 13.83 3.49
N GLU A 311 19.16 13.73 2.23
CA GLU A 311 20.55 13.93 1.84
C GLU A 311 20.81 15.20 1.03
N ILE A 312 19.82 15.73 0.31
CA ILE A 312 20.00 16.89 -0.58
C ILE A 312 19.43 18.16 0.05
N MET A 313 18.25 18.07 0.67
CA MET A 313 17.55 19.26 1.19
C MET A 313 18.18 19.79 2.48
N PRO A 314 18.38 21.12 2.59
CA PRO A 314 18.81 21.74 3.84
C PRO A 314 17.73 21.61 4.92
N VAL A 315 18.14 21.73 6.20
CA VAL A 315 17.28 21.50 7.37
C VAL A 315 15.99 22.34 7.33
N ASP A 316 16.10 23.60 6.92
CA ASP A 316 15.02 24.59 6.84
C ASP A 316 14.03 24.36 5.69
N LYS A 317 14.40 23.57 4.67
CA LYS A 317 13.55 23.22 3.51
C LYS A 317 13.38 21.71 3.36
N SER A 318 13.45 20.97 4.47
CA SER A 318 13.52 19.50 4.48
C SER A 318 12.26 18.77 4.02
N LYS A 319 11.13 19.47 3.83
CA LYS A 319 9.88 18.85 3.36
C LYS A 319 9.54 19.30 1.95
N LEU A 320 9.48 18.34 1.04
CA LEU A 320 9.02 18.51 -0.33
C LEU A 320 7.55 18.09 -0.47
N PRO A 321 6.78 18.67 -1.41
CA PRO A 321 5.45 18.19 -1.76
C PRO A 321 5.45 16.72 -2.20
N MET A 322 4.37 15.99 -1.92
CA MET A 322 4.24 14.57 -2.28
C MET A 322 4.36 14.32 -3.80
N ASN A 323 3.86 15.25 -4.60
CA ASN A 323 3.83 15.18 -6.06
C ASN A 323 5.05 15.84 -6.74
N VAL A 324 6.06 16.30 -5.98
CA VAL A 324 7.18 17.10 -6.52
C VAL A 324 7.90 16.42 -7.69
N ILE A 325 8.03 15.09 -7.66
CA ILE A 325 8.71 14.34 -8.73
C ILE A 325 7.83 14.30 -9.99
N TYR A 326 6.52 14.07 -9.82
CA TYR A 326 5.56 14.04 -10.93
C TYR A 326 5.41 15.41 -11.58
N ASP A 327 5.34 16.48 -10.78
CA ASP A 327 5.18 17.84 -11.29
C ASP A 327 6.38 18.27 -12.15
N ASN A 328 7.57 17.73 -11.89
CA ASN A 328 8.78 18.03 -12.64
C ASN A 328 8.99 17.10 -13.86
N GLY A 329 8.49 15.87 -13.82
CA GLY A 329 8.37 14.96 -14.98
C GLY A 329 9.68 14.38 -15.55
N SER A 330 10.86 14.90 -15.23
CA SER A 330 12.18 14.38 -15.64
C SER A 330 13.23 14.68 -14.59
N ILE A 331 14.36 13.95 -14.61
CA ILE A 331 15.46 14.10 -13.63
C ILE A 331 16.06 15.51 -13.72
N ASN A 332 16.32 16.00 -14.92
CA ASN A 332 16.91 17.32 -15.14
C ASN A 332 16.00 18.46 -14.66
N LYS A 333 14.69 18.39 -14.94
CA LYS A 333 13.73 19.39 -14.46
C LYS A 333 13.63 19.40 -12.94
N LEU A 334 13.63 18.23 -12.31
CA LEU A 334 13.63 18.14 -10.85
C LEU A 334 14.92 18.69 -10.25
N GLY A 335 16.08 18.38 -10.82
CA GLY A 335 17.37 18.91 -10.38
C GLY A 335 17.40 20.45 -10.41
N LYS A 336 16.95 21.06 -11.51
CA LYS A 336 16.82 22.52 -11.64
C LYS A 336 15.85 23.10 -10.62
N PHE A 337 14.68 22.49 -10.46
CA PHE A 337 13.69 22.92 -9.46
C PHE A 337 14.27 22.90 -8.04
N LEU A 338 15.03 21.87 -7.67
CA LEU A 338 15.66 21.78 -6.35
C LEU A 338 16.77 22.81 -6.17
N GLN A 339 17.59 23.07 -7.21
CA GLN A 339 18.57 24.16 -7.20
C GLN A 339 17.91 25.52 -6.96
N GLU A 340 16.83 25.82 -7.69
CA GLU A 340 16.06 27.05 -7.53
C GLU A 340 15.40 27.13 -6.15
N LEU A 341 14.82 26.02 -5.68
CA LEU A 341 14.19 25.94 -4.36
C LEU A 341 15.20 26.20 -3.25
N ILE A 342 16.41 25.64 -3.32
CA ILE A 342 17.46 25.85 -2.32
C ILE A 342 17.99 27.28 -2.38
N ASN A 343 18.26 27.82 -3.58
CA ASN A 343 18.74 29.18 -3.79
C ASN A 343 17.70 30.27 -3.49
N SER A 344 16.40 29.95 -3.58
CA SER A 344 15.35 30.92 -3.33
C SER A 344 15.42 31.45 -1.90
N LYS A 345 15.44 32.77 -1.73
CA LYS A 345 15.21 33.40 -0.42
C LYS A 345 13.84 32.95 0.08
N GLN A 346 13.69 32.75 1.40
CA GLN A 346 12.45 32.30 2.05
C GLN A 346 11.22 32.90 1.36
N ALA A 347 10.44 32.04 0.70
CA ALA A 347 9.18 32.44 0.11
C ALA A 347 8.27 32.99 1.22
N PRO A 348 7.40 33.97 0.92
CA PRO A 348 6.41 34.43 1.89
C PRO A 348 5.63 33.23 2.42
N GLN A 349 5.50 33.10 3.74
CA GLN A 349 4.62 32.07 4.31
C GLN A 349 3.17 32.44 4.01
N PHE A 350 2.48 31.56 3.28
CA PHE A 350 1.05 31.67 3.04
C PHE A 350 0.29 30.77 4.01
N GLU A 351 -0.71 31.33 4.70
CA GLU A 351 -1.71 30.52 5.40
C GLU A 351 -2.62 29.86 4.34
N THR A 352 -2.61 28.53 4.27
CA THR A 352 -3.58 27.81 3.43
C THR A 352 -4.89 27.68 4.20
N LEU A 353 -5.94 28.32 3.68
CA LEU A 353 -7.27 28.31 4.30
C LEU A 353 -8.17 27.27 3.65
N MET A 354 -8.96 26.57 4.47
CA MET A 354 -10.06 25.76 3.94
C MET A 354 -11.04 26.66 3.17
N PRO A 355 -11.63 26.19 2.05
CA PRO A 355 -12.49 27.02 1.21
C PRO A 355 -13.60 27.75 1.98
N HIS A 356 -14.23 27.08 2.97
CA HIS A 356 -15.25 27.72 3.80
C HIS A 356 -14.70 28.85 4.69
N VAL A 357 -13.50 28.69 5.25
CA VAL A 357 -12.83 29.73 6.06
C VAL A 357 -12.46 30.91 5.17
N TRP A 358 -11.92 30.64 3.99
CA TRP A 358 -11.61 31.66 3.00
C TRP A 358 -12.86 32.44 2.56
N MET A 359 -13.98 31.75 2.33
CA MET A 359 -15.25 32.39 1.94
C MET A 359 -15.82 33.29 3.04
N VAL A 360 -15.73 32.89 4.31
CA VAL A 360 -16.16 33.72 5.44
C VAL A 360 -15.31 34.98 5.52
N ARG A 361 -13.97 34.85 5.47
CA ARG A 361 -13.05 36.00 5.49
C ARG A 361 -13.29 36.92 4.30
N LEU A 362 -13.50 36.37 3.10
CA LEU A 362 -13.75 37.15 1.90
C LEU A 362 -15.08 37.92 1.98
N GLU A 363 -16.14 37.29 2.48
CA GLU A 363 -17.43 37.94 2.67
C GLU A 363 -17.35 39.09 3.67
N GLU A 364 -16.59 38.93 4.75
CA GLU A 364 -16.38 39.97 5.75
C GLU A 364 -15.66 41.18 5.15
N VAL A 365 -14.58 40.95 4.39
CA VAL A 365 -13.82 42.02 3.69
C VAL A 365 -14.67 42.71 2.60
N LEU A 366 -15.52 41.96 1.91
CA LEU A 366 -16.40 42.52 0.87
C LEU A 366 -17.68 43.16 1.42
N ARG A 367 -18.01 42.93 2.70
CA ARG A 367 -19.14 43.58 3.35
C ARG A 367 -18.94 45.09 3.43
N GLU A 368 -17.72 45.50 3.76
CA GLU A 368 -17.33 46.91 3.98
C GLU A 368 -16.69 47.57 2.74
N SER A 369 -16.51 46.84 1.64
CA SER A 369 -15.95 47.39 0.40
C SER A 369 -16.96 47.40 -0.76
N ASP A 370 -16.81 48.39 -1.63
CA ASP A 370 -17.60 48.54 -2.87
C ASP A 370 -16.88 47.88 -4.07
N HIS A 371 -16.15 46.80 -3.79
CA HIS A 371 -15.27 46.15 -4.75
C HIS A 371 -16.09 45.35 -5.77
N SER A 372 -15.70 45.43 -7.05
CA SER A 372 -16.41 44.81 -8.18
C SER A 372 -16.60 43.29 -8.05
N SER A 373 -15.73 42.61 -7.31
CA SER A 373 -15.82 41.17 -7.03
C SER A 373 -16.99 40.77 -6.11
N LYS A 374 -17.68 41.73 -5.45
CA LYS A 374 -18.85 41.46 -4.59
C LYS A 374 -19.98 40.76 -5.35
N ALA A 375 -20.13 41.06 -6.64
CA ALA A 375 -21.10 40.40 -7.52
C ALA A 375 -20.82 38.90 -7.72
N LEU A 376 -19.57 38.45 -7.53
CA LEU A 376 -19.16 37.05 -7.68
C LEU A 376 -19.24 36.26 -6.37
N LEU A 377 -19.50 36.92 -5.23
CA LEU A 377 -19.45 36.29 -3.92
C LEU A 377 -20.47 35.15 -3.78
N GLN A 378 -21.70 35.35 -4.26
CA GLN A 378 -22.74 34.33 -4.19
C GLN A 378 -22.39 33.11 -5.05
N PHE A 379 -21.85 33.34 -6.25
CA PHE A 379 -21.38 32.28 -7.14
C PHE A 379 -20.30 31.41 -6.48
N TRP A 380 -19.33 32.03 -5.80
CA TRP A 380 -18.28 31.29 -5.09
C TRP A 380 -18.81 30.53 -3.87
N LYS A 381 -19.75 31.09 -3.11
CA LYS A 381 -20.39 30.40 -1.98
C LYS A 381 -21.08 29.10 -2.42
N ASP A 382 -21.90 29.18 -3.45
CA ASP A 382 -22.67 28.04 -3.94
C ASP A 382 -21.78 26.90 -4.44
N ARG A 383 -20.57 27.24 -4.89
CA ARG A 383 -19.62 26.32 -5.50
C ARG A 383 -18.60 25.73 -4.53
N TYR A 384 -18.12 26.52 -3.57
CA TYR A 384 -16.99 26.18 -2.70
C TYR A 384 -17.34 26.09 -1.21
N ALA A 385 -18.54 26.52 -0.79
CA ALA A 385 -18.94 26.55 0.63
C ALA A 385 -20.06 25.55 1.02
N ARG A 386 -20.42 24.59 0.14
CA ARG A 386 -21.41 23.56 0.49
C ARG A 386 -20.92 22.69 1.66
N ARG A 387 -21.68 22.64 2.75
CA ARG A 387 -21.41 21.77 3.92
C ARG A 387 -21.51 20.29 3.52
N PRO A 388 -20.70 19.39 4.11
CA PRO A 388 -21.09 18.01 4.24
C PRO A 388 -22.27 17.96 5.21
N VAL A 389 -23.41 17.42 4.76
CA VAL A 389 -24.52 17.11 5.66
C VAL A 389 -24.09 15.89 6.49
N ASN A 390 -23.94 16.10 7.80
CA ASN A 390 -23.83 15.07 8.84
C ASN A 390 -23.03 13.82 8.48
N GLY A 391 -21.71 13.80 8.73
CA GLY A 391 -20.95 12.64 9.22
C GLY A 391 -21.10 11.25 8.55
N VAL A 392 -21.75 11.14 7.39
CA VAL A 392 -21.96 9.88 6.67
C VAL A 392 -21.29 10.02 5.30
N GLY A 393 -20.48 9.02 4.97
CA GLY A 393 -19.63 8.99 3.79
C GLY A 393 -20.35 9.31 2.49
N TYR A 394 -19.54 9.72 1.51
CA TYR A 394 -19.88 10.02 0.12
C TYR A 394 -20.95 9.09 -0.48
N GLY A 395 -22.22 9.41 -0.25
CA GLY A 395 -23.38 8.83 -0.92
C GLY A 395 -23.84 9.78 -2.02
N GLY A 396 -23.60 9.40 -3.27
CA GLY A 396 -24.01 10.15 -4.46
C GLY A 396 -22.82 10.80 -5.18
N MET A 397 -22.23 10.07 -6.12
CA MET A 397 -21.22 10.57 -7.04
C MET A 397 -21.87 11.57 -8.01
N GLN A 398 -22.13 12.80 -7.57
CA GLN A 398 -22.29 13.91 -8.51
C GLN A 398 -20.90 14.15 -9.11
N THR A 399 -20.78 13.83 -10.40
CA THR A 399 -19.59 14.06 -11.21
C THR A 399 -19.01 15.43 -10.91
N LYS A 400 -17.80 15.51 -10.35
CA LYS A 400 -17.03 16.76 -10.32
C LYS A 400 -17.04 17.29 -11.76
N PRO A 401 -17.60 18.48 -12.05
CA PRO A 401 -17.58 18.99 -13.41
C PRO A 401 -16.12 19.15 -13.81
N SER A 402 -15.69 18.40 -14.83
CA SER A 402 -14.34 18.51 -15.37
C SER A 402 -14.27 19.78 -16.19
N PHE A 403 -13.48 20.76 -15.75
CA PHE A 403 -13.21 21.94 -16.57
C PHE A 403 -12.28 21.52 -17.73
N ARG A 404 -12.83 21.39 -18.93
CA ARG A 404 -12.05 21.08 -20.13
C ARG A 404 -11.56 22.37 -20.76
N VAL A 405 -10.33 22.75 -20.42
CA VAL A 405 -9.65 23.96 -20.91
C VAL A 405 -9.69 24.03 -22.45
N THR A 406 -9.56 22.88 -23.11
CA THR A 406 -9.64 22.75 -24.58
C THR A 406 -11.00 23.17 -25.16
N GLU A 407 -12.11 22.86 -24.51
CA GLU A 407 -13.45 23.28 -24.95
C GLU A 407 -13.66 24.78 -24.69
N ALA A 408 -13.15 25.31 -23.57
CA ALA A 408 -13.20 26.73 -23.26
C ALA A 408 -12.38 27.58 -24.24
N GLN A 409 -11.20 27.09 -24.65
CA GLN A 409 -10.35 27.72 -25.66
C GLN A 409 -10.98 27.69 -27.06
N ARG A 410 -11.74 26.63 -27.40
CA ARG A 410 -12.51 26.57 -28.67
C ARG A 410 -13.66 27.58 -28.68
N ALA A 411 -14.35 27.74 -27.55
CA ALA A 411 -15.54 28.58 -27.45
C ALA A 411 -15.23 30.09 -27.34
N SER A 412 -14.03 30.46 -26.86
CA SER A 412 -13.65 31.86 -26.65
C SER A 412 -12.23 32.16 -27.10
N ARG A 413 -12.09 33.04 -28.11
CA ARG A 413 -10.79 33.61 -28.52
C ARG A 413 -10.11 34.42 -27.41
N ALA A 414 -10.86 34.94 -26.43
CA ALA A 414 -10.24 35.64 -25.30
C ALA A 414 -9.52 34.68 -24.34
N ILE A 415 -9.90 33.39 -24.32
CA ILE A 415 -9.30 32.37 -23.45
C ILE A 415 -8.09 31.70 -24.14
N SER A 416 -8.00 31.73 -25.48
CA SER A 416 -6.85 31.15 -26.21
C SER A 416 -5.54 31.85 -25.91
N ASP A 417 -5.58 33.13 -25.54
CA ASP A 417 -4.39 33.94 -25.26
C ASP A 417 -3.97 33.90 -23.78
N ILE A 418 -4.77 33.26 -22.91
CA ILE A 418 -4.48 33.11 -21.49
C ILE A 418 -3.44 32.00 -21.31
N LYS A 419 -2.24 32.37 -20.90
CA LYS A 419 -1.20 31.43 -20.48
C LYS A 419 -1.45 30.93 -19.05
N PRO A 420 -1.04 29.69 -18.72
CA PRO A 420 -0.99 29.25 -17.33
C PRO A 420 -0.21 30.26 -16.47
N LEU A 421 -0.64 30.43 -15.22
CA LEU A 421 0.12 31.21 -14.23
C LEU A 421 1.46 30.52 -13.99
N ASP A 422 2.54 31.16 -14.42
CA ASP A 422 3.90 30.73 -14.14
C ASP A 422 4.47 31.45 -12.91
N GLN A 423 5.64 31.00 -12.45
CA GLN A 423 6.28 31.54 -11.25
C GLN A 423 6.61 33.03 -11.41
N GLU A 424 7.02 33.46 -12.60
CA GLU A 424 7.35 34.86 -12.88
C GLU A 424 6.11 35.75 -12.75
N ALA A 425 4.98 35.34 -13.35
CA ALA A 425 3.71 36.04 -13.21
C ALA A 425 3.25 36.13 -11.75
N ILE A 426 3.38 35.04 -10.99
CA ILE A 426 3.04 35.03 -9.55
C ILE A 426 3.93 35.97 -8.75
N LEU A 427 5.25 35.94 -8.97
CA LEU A 427 6.19 36.82 -8.28
C LEU A 427 5.96 38.30 -8.64
N ASN A 428 5.67 38.60 -9.91
CA ASN A 428 5.33 39.95 -10.36
C ASN A 428 4.03 40.46 -9.76
N MET A 429 2.98 39.62 -9.72
CA MET A 429 1.73 39.95 -9.03
C MET A 429 1.98 40.17 -7.53
N TRP A 430 2.80 39.32 -6.90
CA TRP A 430 3.11 39.45 -5.48
C TRP A 430 3.88 40.74 -5.19
N GLY A 431 4.89 41.06 -5.99
CA GLY A 431 5.62 42.32 -5.91
C GLY A 431 4.67 43.51 -6.04
N TRP A 432 3.77 43.48 -7.03
CA TRP A 432 2.75 44.51 -7.19
C TRP A 432 1.82 44.63 -5.97
N ILE A 433 1.37 43.50 -5.40
CA ILE A 433 0.53 43.49 -4.18
C ILE A 433 1.28 44.11 -3.01
N GLN A 434 2.55 43.76 -2.81
CA GLN A 434 3.36 44.31 -1.72
C GLN A 434 3.54 45.83 -1.88
N THR A 435 3.89 46.30 -3.08
CA THR A 435 4.05 47.74 -3.35
C THR A 435 2.75 48.52 -3.13
N ASN A 436 1.60 47.96 -3.51
CA ASN A 436 0.32 48.68 -3.48
C ASN A 436 -0.52 48.46 -2.21
N LYS A 437 -0.24 47.44 -1.38
CA LYS A 437 -0.94 47.22 -0.10
C LYS A 437 -0.12 47.60 1.13
N LEU A 438 1.22 47.57 1.08
CA LEU A 438 2.07 47.95 2.22
C LEU A 438 2.59 49.39 2.12
N GLY A 439 2.40 50.07 0.99
CA GLY A 439 2.83 51.46 0.76
C GLY A 439 1.83 52.55 1.18
N SER A 440 0.67 52.20 1.74
CA SER A 440 -0.40 53.15 2.10
C SER A 440 -0.69 53.25 3.60
N GLY A 441 0.30 52.93 4.44
CA GLY A 441 0.35 53.38 5.85
C GLY A 441 1.56 54.29 6.04
N GLY A 442 1.34 55.60 6.19
CA GLY A 442 2.37 56.61 6.49
C GLY A 442 3.21 56.25 7.74
N ALA A 443 4.48 56.65 7.83
CA ALA A 443 4.92 58.04 8.02
C ALA A 443 4.31 58.67 9.28
#